data_AF-A0A256H2Z0-F1
#
_entry.id   AF-A0A256H2Z0-F1
#
_cell.length_a   1.000
_cell.length_b   1.000
_cell.length_c   1.000
_cell.angle_alpha   90.00
_cell.angle_beta   90.00
_cell.angle_gamma   90.00
#
_symmetry.space_group_name_H-M   'P 1'
#
loop_
_entity.id
_entity.type
_entity.pdbx_description
1 polymer ?
#
loop_
_entity_poly.entity_id
_entity_poly.type
_entity_poly.pdbx_seq_one_letter_code
_entity_poly.pdbx_strand_id
1 'polypeptide(L)'
;MDLSEFAVVPEPTAERLSQRQRVDYRTEREAAIKWLLAFGIGSKKANGYAETTVQNRIYRMDQFYRYVWDTENRYTTAVTHDHADAWMQELAYADCSDTHREV
;
A
#
# COMPACT_ATOMS: atom_id res chain seq x y z
N MET A 1 -20.35 2.03 1.02
CA MET A 1 -19.41 0.89 1.00
C MET A 1 -18.79 0.83 2.38
N ASP A 2 -19.06 -0.23 3.12
CA ASP A 2 -18.43 -0.45 4.42
C ASP A 2 -16.99 -0.91 4.20
N LEU A 3 -16.05 -0.35 4.96
CA LEU A 3 -14.62 -0.66 4.89
C LEU A 3 -14.07 -1.22 6.21
N SER A 4 -14.96 -1.55 7.16
CA SER A 4 -14.61 -2.08 8.48
C SER A 4 -13.72 -3.34 8.43
N GLU A 5 -13.88 -4.17 7.40
CA GLU A 5 -13.11 -5.39 7.14
C GLU A 5 -11.69 -5.14 6.59
N PHE A 6 -11.31 -3.89 6.33
CA PHE A 6 -9.99 -3.53 5.82
C PHE A 6 -9.16 -2.85 6.90
N ALA A 7 -7.91 -3.29 7.07
CA ALA A 7 -6.90 -2.56 7.83
C ALA A 7 -6.47 -1.30 7.03
N VAL A 8 -7.33 -0.27 7.03
CA VAL A 8 -7.13 0.96 6.26
C VAL A 8 -5.81 1.64 6.64
N VAL A 9 -5.54 1.74 7.93
CA VAL A 9 -4.26 2.20 8.50
C VAL A 9 -3.77 1.12 9.46
N PRO A 10 -2.88 0.21 9.03
CA PRO A 10 -2.31 -0.81 9.90
C PRO A 10 -1.53 -0.20 11.06
N GLU A 11 -1.48 -0.90 12.19
CA GLU A 11 -0.83 -0.44 13.43
C GLU A 11 0.65 -0.03 13.23
N PRO A 12 1.50 -0.79 12.50
CA PRO A 12 2.89 -0.38 12.25
C PRO A 12 3.02 0.95 11.50
N THR A 13 2.01 1.29 10.68
CA THR A 13 1.94 2.59 10.01
C THR A 13 1.40 3.65 10.96
N ALA A 14 0.35 3.35 11.73
CA ALA A 14 -0.23 4.30 12.67
C ALA A 14 0.83 4.83 13.66
N GLU A 15 1.68 3.97 14.21
CA GLU A 15 2.75 4.34 15.14
C GLU A 15 3.75 5.36 14.58
N ARG A 16 4.01 5.32 13.26
CA ARG A 16 4.93 6.23 12.57
C ARG A 16 4.34 7.61 12.27
N LEU A 17 3.02 7.77 12.40
CA LEU A 17 2.30 8.95 11.92
C LEU A 17 1.76 9.81 13.07
N SER A 18 1.90 11.12 12.94
CA SER A 18 1.17 12.09 13.75
C SER A 18 -0.34 12.00 13.50
N GLN A 19 -1.16 12.54 14.40
CA GLN A 19 -2.63 12.54 14.25
C GLN A 19 -3.09 13.12 12.90
N ARG A 20 -2.49 14.23 12.46
CA ARG A 20 -2.81 14.85 11.17
C ARG A 20 -2.48 13.94 10.00
N GLN A 21 -1.29 13.32 10.01
CA GLN A 21 -0.87 12.40 8.96
C GLN A 21 -1.72 11.13 8.95
N ARG A 22 -2.18 10.63 10.10
CA ARG A 22 -3.09 9.48 10.17
C ARG A 22 -4.42 9.75 9.46
N VAL A 23 -4.98 10.96 9.63
CA VAL A 23 -6.23 11.36 8.95
C VAL A 23 -6.03 11.48 7.45
N ASP A 24 -4.94 12.12 7.04
CA ASP A 24 -4.57 12.28 5.63
C ASP A 24 -4.33 10.91 4.94
N TYR A 25 -3.48 10.08 5.55
CA TYR A 25 -3.17 8.74 5.03
C TYR A 25 -4.40 7.85 4.98
N ARG A 26 -5.26 7.88 6.01
CA ARG A 26 -6.54 7.16 5.99
C ARG A 26 -7.39 7.59 4.78
N THR A 27 -7.49 8.88 4.53
CA THR A 27 -8.29 9.41 3.41
C THR A 27 -7.78 8.88 2.07
N GLU A 28 -6.47 8.91 1.87
CA GLU A 28 -5.80 8.36 0.68
C GLU A 28 -6.08 6.86 0.53
N ARG A 29 -5.91 6.09 1.62
CA ARG A 29 -6.12 4.64 1.65
C ARG A 29 -7.56 4.25 1.36
N GLU A 30 -8.54 4.95 1.94
CA GLU A 30 -9.95 4.70 1.66
C GLU A 30 -10.32 5.01 0.21
N ALA A 31 -9.77 6.08 -0.37
CA ALA A 31 -9.98 6.41 -1.78
C ALA A 31 -9.46 5.29 -2.69
N ALA A 32 -8.25 4.81 -2.44
CA ALA A 32 -7.67 3.70 -3.19
C ALA A 32 -8.46 2.38 -3.04
N ILE A 33 -8.88 2.03 -1.82
CA ILE A 33 -9.69 0.82 -1.56
C ILE A 33 -11.02 0.89 -2.32
N LYS A 34 -11.74 2.02 -2.23
CA LYS A 34 -13.00 2.22 -2.95
C LYS A 34 -12.80 2.11 -4.45
N TRP A 35 -11.72 2.66 -4.99
CA TRP A 35 -11.39 2.55 -6.40
C TRP A 35 -11.09 1.09 -6.81
N LEU A 36 -10.33 0.34 -6.01
CA LEU A 36 -10.02 -1.07 -6.30
C LEU A 36 -11.27 -1.95 -6.31
N LEU A 37 -12.20 -1.73 -5.36
CA LEU A 37 -13.46 -2.47 -5.26
C LEU A 37 -14.43 -2.12 -6.40
N ALA A 38 -14.41 -0.88 -6.90
CA ALA A 38 -15.30 -0.46 -7.99
C ALA A 38 -14.71 -0.71 -9.38
N PHE A 39 -13.41 -0.52 -9.57
CA PHE A 39 -12.78 -0.37 -10.90
C PHE A 39 -11.50 -1.16 -11.11
N GLY A 40 -10.94 -1.81 -10.08
CA GLY A 40 -9.58 -2.36 -10.10
C GLY A 40 -9.23 -3.36 -11.22
N ILE A 41 -10.23 -3.96 -11.88
CA ILE A 41 -10.04 -4.90 -13.01
C ILE A 41 -10.34 -4.30 -14.39
N GLY A 42 -10.52 -2.98 -14.51
CA GLY A 42 -10.93 -2.34 -15.77
C GLY A 42 -12.34 -2.75 -16.23
N SER A 43 -13.15 -3.27 -15.30
CA SER A 43 -14.51 -3.72 -15.56
C SER A 43 -15.40 -2.54 -15.95
N LYS A 44 -16.01 -2.61 -17.14
CA LYS A 44 -17.08 -1.68 -17.55
C LYS A 44 -18.33 -1.77 -16.65
N LYS A 45 -18.39 -2.76 -15.75
CA LYS A 45 -19.53 -3.07 -14.88
C LYS A 45 -19.16 -2.94 -13.41
N ALA A 46 -18.62 -1.81 -12.95
CA ALA A 46 -18.45 -1.43 -11.53
C ALA A 46 -18.24 -2.60 -10.53
N ASN A 47 -17.40 -3.56 -10.91
CA ASN A 47 -17.15 -4.81 -10.22
C ASN A 47 -15.64 -4.98 -10.31
N GLY A 48 -14.96 -4.34 -9.38
CA GLY A 48 -13.51 -4.32 -9.30
C GLY A 48 -12.97 -5.63 -8.77
N TYR A 49 -11.92 -5.56 -7.97
CA TYR A 49 -11.39 -6.75 -7.32
C TYR A 49 -12.33 -7.27 -6.22
N ALA A 50 -12.34 -8.58 -6.02
CA ALA A 50 -12.93 -9.18 -4.83
C ALA A 50 -12.25 -8.66 -3.55
N GLU A 51 -12.99 -8.58 -2.44
CA GLU A 51 -12.52 -8.02 -1.16
C GLU A 51 -11.23 -8.68 -0.67
N THR A 52 -11.12 -10.01 -0.74
CA THR A 52 -9.91 -10.77 -0.37
C THR A 52 -8.68 -10.37 -1.20
N THR A 53 -8.88 -10.06 -2.48
CA THR A 53 -7.81 -9.57 -3.36
C THR A 53 -7.41 -8.15 -2.97
N VAL A 54 -8.38 -7.31 -2.61
CA VAL A 54 -8.12 -5.95 -2.14
C VAL A 54 -7.35 -5.97 -0.82
N GLN A 55 -7.71 -6.83 0.14
CA GLN A 55 -7.00 -7.01 1.42
C GLN A 55 -5.50 -7.28 1.21
N ASN A 56 -5.16 -8.24 0.34
CA ASN A 56 -3.76 -8.56 0.02
C ASN A 56 -3.03 -7.39 -0.67
N ARG A 57 -3.71 -6.70 -1.58
CA ARG A 57 -3.12 -5.56 -2.31
C ARG A 57 -2.85 -4.37 -1.39
N ILE A 58 -3.78 -4.05 -0.50
CA ILE A 58 -3.64 -2.88 0.38
C ILE A 58 -2.54 -3.11 1.42
N TYR A 59 -2.25 -4.35 1.80
CA TYR A 59 -1.11 -4.65 2.67
C TYR A 59 0.21 -4.31 1.97
N ARG A 60 0.39 -4.73 0.72
CA ARG A 60 1.57 -4.39 -0.09
C ARG A 60 1.68 -2.89 -0.37
N MET A 61 0.57 -2.22 -0.66
CA MET A 61 0.55 -0.76 -0.83
C MET A 61 1.03 -0.04 0.44
N ASP A 62 0.69 -0.54 1.62
CA ASP A 62 1.10 0.07 2.89
C ASP A 62 2.61 -0.10 3.14
N GLN A 63 3.17 -1.25 2.77
CA GLN A 63 4.63 -1.46 2.75
C GLN A 63 5.31 -0.50 1.77
N PHE A 64 4.76 -0.32 0.57
CA PHE A 64 5.28 0.63 -0.42
C PHE A 64 5.29 2.06 0.10
N TYR A 65 4.21 2.54 0.70
CA TYR A 65 4.18 3.88 1.29
C TYR A 65 5.25 4.06 2.37
N ARG A 66 5.40 3.08 3.27
CA ARG A 66 6.45 3.13 4.29
C ARG A 66 7.85 3.14 3.69
N TYR A 67 8.10 2.33 2.65
CA TYR A 67 9.35 2.35 1.89
C TYR A 67 9.64 3.74 1.34
N VAL A 68 8.66 4.38 0.67
CA VAL A 68 8.82 5.73 0.14
C VAL A 68 9.12 6.74 1.24
N TRP A 69 8.47 6.64 2.40
CA TRP A 69 8.76 7.55 3.51
C TRP A 69 10.16 7.36 4.09
N ASP A 70 10.65 6.12 4.10
CA ASP A 70 12.01 5.80 4.54
C ASP A 70 13.05 6.33 3.52
N THR A 71 12.80 6.19 2.22
CA THR A 71 13.72 6.69 1.17
C THR A 71 13.72 8.21 1.05
N GLU A 72 12.56 8.85 1.18
CA GLU A 72 12.40 10.31 1.11
C GLU A 72 12.69 11.00 2.46
N ASN A 73 12.84 10.22 3.53
CA ASN A 73 12.96 10.69 4.91
C ASN A 73 11.85 11.68 5.32
N ARG A 74 10.62 11.47 4.80
CA ARG A 74 9.44 12.29 5.10
C ARG A 74 8.15 11.56 4.75
N TYR A 75 7.07 11.92 5.43
CA TYR A 75 5.72 11.50 5.05
C TYR A 75 5.30 12.16 3.73
N THR A 76 4.74 11.36 2.81
CA THR A 76 4.10 11.82 1.57
C THR A 76 3.06 10.82 1.07
N THR A 77 1.97 11.31 0.48
CA THR A 77 1.03 10.49 -0.32
C THR A 77 1.33 10.59 -1.82
N ALA A 78 2.18 11.55 -2.22
CA ALA A 78 2.58 11.75 -3.61
C ALA A 78 3.69 10.77 -4.00
N VAL A 79 3.30 9.53 -4.29
CA VAL A 79 4.18 8.48 -4.82
C VAL A 79 4.34 8.61 -6.34
N THR A 80 5.50 8.24 -6.85
CA THR A 80 5.87 8.36 -8.27
C THR A 80 6.17 7.01 -8.90
N HIS A 81 6.33 6.97 -10.23
CA HIS A 81 6.80 5.77 -10.93
C HIS A 81 8.23 5.41 -10.51
N ASP A 82 9.12 6.40 -10.34
CA ASP A 82 10.50 6.15 -9.89
C ASP A 82 10.54 5.48 -8.52
N HIS A 83 9.64 5.87 -7.60
CA HIS A 83 9.48 5.18 -6.32
C HIS A 83 9.08 3.72 -6.49
N ALA A 84 8.14 3.44 -7.40
CA ALA A 84 7.68 2.08 -7.67
C ALA A 84 8.79 1.22 -8.28
N ASP A 85 9.55 1.77 -9.23
CA ASP A 85 10.68 1.07 -9.87
C ASP A 85 11.79 0.78 -8.87
N ALA A 86 12.09 1.73 -7.97
CA ALA A 86 13.06 1.53 -6.89
C ALA A 86 12.58 0.44 -5.90
N TRP A 87 11.30 0.48 -5.49
CA TRP A 87 10.73 -0.52 -4.60
C TRP A 87 10.77 -1.93 -5.22
N MET A 88 10.51 -2.06 -6.52
CA MET A 88 10.59 -3.33 -7.22
C MET A 88 12.02 -3.90 -7.24
N GLN A 89 13.04 -3.05 -7.37
CA GLN A 89 14.45 -3.47 -7.27
C GLN A 89 14.77 -3.96 -5.85
N GLU A 90 14.32 -3.25 -4.82
CA GLU A 90 14.53 -3.65 -3.42
C GLU A 90 13.88 -5.00 -3.10
N LEU A 91 12.65 -5.24 -3.58
CA LEU A 91 11.99 -6.54 -3.43
C LEU A 91 12.77 -7.66 -4.12
N ALA A 92 13.28 -7.43 -5.33
CA ALA A 92 14.09 -8.42 -6.04
C ALA A 92 15.40 -8.75 -5.30
N TYR A 93 16.07 -7.76 -4.71
CA TYR A 93 17.26 -7.99 -3.89
C TYR A 93 16.94 -8.74 -2.60
N ALA A 94 15.85 -8.37 -1.91
CA ALA A 94 15.41 -9.04 -0.70
C ALA A 94 15.14 -10.54 -0.96
N ASP A 95 14.37 -10.87 -2.00
CA ASP A 95 14.08 -12.25 -2.40
C ASP A 95 15.35 -13.05 -2.73
N CYS A 96 16.33 -12.45 -3.43
CA CYS A 96 17.61 -13.10 -3.73
C CYS A 96 18.44 -13.35 -2.46
N SER A 97 18.40 -12.43 -1.49
CA SER A 97 19.15 -12.54 -0.24
C SER A 97 18.59 -13.58 0.73
N ASP A 98 17.26 -13.73 0.82
CA ASP A 98 16.63 -14.77 1.63
C ASP A 98 16.91 -16.16 1.04
N THR A 99 16.96 -16.28 -0.29
CA THR A 99 17.34 -17.53 -0.98
C THR A 99 18.79 -17.94 -0.70
N HIS A 100 19.69 -16.99 -0.38
CA HIS A 100 21.09 -17.27 -0.09
C HIS A 100 21.40 -17.53 1.40
N ARG A 101 20.38 -17.52 2.27
CA ARG A 101 20.52 -17.79 3.71
C ARG A 101 20.28 -19.25 4.11
N GLU A 102 19.98 -20.13 3.14
CA GLU A 102 19.68 -21.55 3.36
C GLU A 102 20.81 -22.53 2.94
N VAL A 103 22.08 -22.10 3.01
CA VAL A 103 23.26 -22.97 2.74
C VAL A 103 24.26 -22.98 3.87
#